data_AF-A0A8J4XYL1-F1
#
_entry.id   AF-A0A8J4XYL1-F1
#
_cell.length_a   1.000
_cell.length_b   1.000
_cell.length_c   1.000
_cell.angle_alpha   90.00
_cell.angle_beta   90.00
_cell.angle_gamma   90.00
#
_symmetry.space_group_name_H-M   'P 1'
#
loop_
_entity.id
_entity.type
_entity.pdbx_description
1 polymer ?
#
loop_
_entity_poly.entity_id
_entity_poly.type
_entity_poly.pdbx_seq_one_letter_code
_entity_poly.pdbx_strand_id
1 'polypeptide(L)'
;MQAGESRGIANAGFRAMDSLSCEKGYRHWHADVRPDDTPLEAGLAFTCKLSTHTAFKGRAALERQRAEGISKKLVTLTLEDGALPLWGHEAIVRDGEVLGHVRRAEYAFSLGRAMPTATCDDLKAAASRRSS
;
A
#
# COMPACT_ATOMS: atom_id res chain seq x y z
N MET A 1 28.73 14.87 -6.05
CA MET A 1 29.47 14.67 -4.79
C MET A 1 30.06 15.97 -4.26
N GLN A 2 30.99 16.64 -4.96
CA GLN A 2 31.67 17.85 -4.44
C GLN A 2 30.75 18.95 -3.89
N ALA A 3 29.68 19.33 -4.61
CA ALA A 3 28.75 20.38 -4.16
C ALA A 3 27.95 20.04 -2.88
N GLY A 4 27.87 18.77 -2.47
CA GLY A 4 27.09 18.31 -1.32
C GLY A 4 27.94 17.92 -0.10
N GLU A 5 29.26 18.07 -0.19
CA GLU A 5 30.20 17.61 0.86
C GLU A 5 29.92 18.27 2.22
N SER A 6 29.71 19.59 2.23
CA SER A 6 29.37 20.36 3.44
C SER A 6 28.02 19.97 4.07
N ARG A 7 27.21 19.18 3.38
CA ARG A 7 25.90 18.68 3.84
C ARG A 7 25.88 17.17 4.08
N GLY A 8 27.03 16.49 3.99
CA GLY A 8 27.13 15.05 4.23
C GLY A 8 26.50 14.19 3.12
N ILE A 9 26.59 14.62 1.86
CA ILE A 9 26.08 13.83 0.73
C ILE A 9 26.71 12.43 0.71
N ALA A 10 25.87 11.42 0.53
CA ALA A 10 26.29 10.02 0.48
C ALA A 10 25.51 9.25 -0.60
N ASN A 11 26.08 8.14 -1.05
CA ASN A 11 25.40 7.23 -1.96
C ASN A 11 24.33 6.44 -1.18
N ALA A 12 23.16 6.26 -1.79
CA ALA A 12 22.08 5.43 -1.26
C ALA A 12 21.67 4.40 -2.30
N GLY A 13 21.46 3.15 -1.87
CA GLY A 13 21.05 2.05 -2.73
C GLY A 13 19.53 1.84 -2.78
N PHE A 14 19.10 0.83 -3.54
CA PHE A 14 17.68 0.47 -3.69
C PHE A 14 16.97 0.17 -2.38
N ARG A 15 17.62 -0.53 -1.43
CA ARG A 15 17.02 -0.82 -0.11
C ARG A 15 16.66 0.44 0.68
N ALA A 16 17.49 1.48 0.60
CA ALA A 16 17.17 2.76 1.22
C ALA A 16 15.98 3.43 0.51
N MET A 17 15.92 3.36 -0.81
CA MET A 17 14.78 3.88 -1.58
C MET A 17 13.48 3.14 -1.29
N ASP A 18 13.51 1.81 -1.21
CA ASP A 18 12.33 0.98 -0.92
C ASP A 18 11.76 1.28 0.48
N SER A 19 12.64 1.37 1.49
CA SER A 19 12.26 1.77 2.85
C SER A 19 11.64 3.16 2.88
N LEU A 20 12.30 4.16 2.29
CA LEU A 20 11.79 5.53 2.24
C LEU A 20 10.49 5.65 1.44
N SER A 21 10.34 4.90 0.34
CA SER A 21 9.12 4.90 -0.47
C SER A 21 7.96 4.26 0.28
N CYS A 22 8.24 3.20 1.04
CA CYS A 22 7.26 2.57 1.92
C CYS A 22 6.77 3.59 2.96
N GLU A 23 7.69 4.25 3.68
CA GLU A 23 7.38 5.28 4.69
C GLU A 23 6.53 6.44 4.16
N LYS A 24 6.76 6.87 2.91
CA LYS A 24 5.94 7.90 2.27
C LYS A 24 4.58 7.40 1.77
N GLY A 25 4.34 6.10 1.82
CA GLY A 25 3.14 5.50 1.25
C GLY A 25 3.13 5.54 -0.27
N TYR A 26 4.29 5.47 -0.93
CA TYR A 26 4.38 5.30 -2.37
C TYR A 26 4.15 3.84 -2.76
N ARG A 27 3.59 3.67 -3.96
CA ARG A 27 3.09 2.38 -4.46
C ARG A 27 3.98 1.96 -5.61
N HIS A 28 4.61 0.81 -5.47
CA HIS A 28 5.45 0.21 -6.50
C HIS A 28 4.58 -0.67 -7.40
N TRP A 29 4.66 -0.44 -8.70
CA TRP A 29 4.10 -1.35 -9.70
C TRP A 29 4.77 -2.73 -9.57
N HIS A 30 4.00 -3.80 -9.76
CA HIS A 30 4.33 -5.21 -9.48
C HIS A 30 4.40 -5.65 -8.01
N ALA A 31 4.80 -4.77 -7.08
CA ALA A 31 4.84 -5.11 -5.66
C ALA A 31 3.51 -4.79 -4.97
N ASP A 32 3.19 -3.50 -4.86
CA ASP A 32 1.97 -2.98 -4.21
C ASP A 32 0.75 -3.04 -5.13
N VAL A 33 0.95 -2.68 -6.41
CA VAL A 33 -0.10 -2.57 -7.41
C VAL A 33 0.17 -3.55 -8.54
N ARG A 34 -0.83 -4.36 -8.86
CA ARG A 34 -0.78 -5.41 -9.88
C ARG A 34 -1.93 -5.23 -10.89
N PRO A 35 -1.93 -5.96 -12.03
CA PRO A 35 -2.99 -5.85 -13.03
C PRO A 35 -4.39 -6.20 -12.52
N ASP A 36 -4.50 -6.92 -11.40
CA ASP A 36 -5.73 -7.28 -10.72
C ASP A 36 -6.20 -6.25 -9.67
N ASP A 37 -5.49 -5.14 -9.51
CA ASP A 37 -5.87 -4.04 -8.60
C ASP A 37 -6.41 -2.85 -9.38
N THR A 38 -7.46 -2.22 -8.86
CA THR A 38 -7.94 -0.94 -9.42
C THR A 38 -7.30 0.25 -8.71
N PRO A 39 -7.24 1.43 -9.36
CA PRO A 39 -6.82 2.66 -8.70
C PRO A 39 -7.63 3.01 -7.44
N LEU A 40 -8.90 2.59 -7.36
CA LEU A 40 -9.72 2.82 -6.17
C LEU A 40 -9.27 1.92 -5.01
N GLU A 41 -9.03 0.64 -5.28
CA GLU A 41 -8.57 -0.34 -4.28
C GLU A 41 -7.16 -0.02 -3.77
N ALA A 42 -6.29 0.45 -4.66
CA ALA A 42 -4.91 0.83 -4.35
C ALA A 42 -4.76 2.21 -3.65
N GLY A 43 -5.87 2.94 -3.44
CA GLY A 43 -5.83 4.29 -2.88
C GLY A 43 -5.23 5.34 -3.82
N LEU A 44 -5.22 5.07 -5.12
CA LEU A 44 -4.67 5.93 -6.18
C LEU A 44 -5.75 6.71 -6.95
N ALA A 45 -6.97 6.78 -6.43
CA ALA A 45 -8.09 7.49 -7.05
C ALA A 45 -7.77 8.94 -7.43
N PHE A 46 -6.90 9.61 -6.65
CA PHE A 46 -6.47 10.99 -6.89
C PHE A 46 -5.68 11.18 -8.20
N THR A 47 -5.12 10.10 -8.76
CA THR A 47 -4.40 10.12 -10.04
C THR A 47 -5.34 10.02 -11.25
N CYS A 48 -6.62 9.70 -11.03
CA CYS A 48 -7.61 9.49 -12.08
C CYS A 48 -8.46 10.76 -12.27
N LYS A 49 -8.66 11.20 -13.52
CA LYS A 49 -9.47 12.38 -13.88
C LYS A 49 -10.99 12.11 -13.77
N LEU A 50 -11.46 11.67 -12.61
CA LEU A 50 -12.86 11.34 -12.33
C LEU A 50 -13.72 12.58 -12.05
N SER A 51 -13.11 13.69 -11.63
CA SER A 51 -13.81 14.96 -11.35
C SER A 51 -14.05 15.81 -12.60
N THR A 52 -13.51 15.43 -13.75
CA THR A 52 -13.70 16.12 -15.04
C THR A 52 -14.37 15.18 -16.03
N HIS A 53 -14.73 15.67 -17.22
CA HIS A 53 -15.26 14.85 -18.31
C HIS A 53 -14.17 14.31 -19.26
N THR A 54 -12.90 14.36 -18.86
CA THR A 54 -11.80 13.85 -19.69
C THR A 54 -11.92 12.33 -19.88
N ALA A 55 -12.07 11.87 -21.12
CA ALA A 55 -12.12 10.44 -21.42
C ALA A 55 -10.74 9.78 -21.21
N PHE A 56 -10.73 8.57 -20.64
CA PHE A 56 -9.54 7.73 -20.52
C PHE A 56 -9.92 6.25 -20.43
N LYS A 57 -8.98 5.35 -20.75
CA LYS A 57 -9.20 3.91 -20.71
C LYS A 57 -9.49 3.44 -19.28
N GLY A 58 -10.59 2.72 -19.09
CA GLY A 58 -11.01 2.21 -17.77
C GLY A 58 -11.88 3.17 -16.95
N ARG A 59 -12.17 4.39 -17.45
CA ARG A 59 -13.01 5.36 -16.74
C ARG A 59 -14.37 4.80 -16.32
N ALA A 60 -15.14 4.24 -17.26
CA ALA A 60 -16.47 3.71 -16.99
C ALA A 60 -16.44 2.57 -15.95
N ALA A 61 -15.38 1.76 -15.93
CA ALA A 61 -15.19 0.72 -14.92
C ALA A 61 -14.94 1.32 -13.53
N LEU A 62 -14.12 2.37 -13.43
CA LEU A 62 -13.88 3.07 -12.16
C LEU A 62 -15.11 3.82 -11.65
N GLU A 63 -15.88 4.47 -12.53
CA GLU A 63 -17.13 5.14 -12.14
C GLU A 63 -18.14 4.14 -11.59
N ARG A 64 -18.29 2.98 -12.23
CA ARG A 64 -19.14 1.89 -11.73
C ARG A 64 -18.65 1.36 -10.38
N GLN A 65 -17.36 1.03 -10.27
CA GLN A 65 -16.79 0.53 -9.00
C GLN A 65 -16.92 1.56 -7.87
N ARG A 66 -16.82 2.86 -8.16
CA ARG A 66 -17.05 3.91 -7.15
C ARG A 66 -18.49 3.92 -6.64
N ALA A 67 -19.46 3.64 -7.49
CA ALA A 67 -20.87 3.56 -7.10
C ALA A 67 -21.21 2.27 -6.34
N GLU A 68 -20.63 1.14 -6.75
CA GLU A 68 -20.85 -0.19 -6.12
C GLU A 68 -20.06 -0.38 -4.82
N GLY A 69 -18.96 0.37 -4.66
CA GLY A 69 -17.99 0.21 -3.58
C GLY A 69 -16.85 -0.75 -3.94
N ILE A 70 -15.81 -0.73 -3.10
CA ILE A 70 -14.65 -1.63 -3.23
C ILE A 70 -14.82 -2.85 -2.34
N SER A 71 -14.46 -4.04 -2.85
CA SER A 71 -14.42 -5.30 -2.08
C SER A 71 -13.05 -5.56 -1.45
N LYS A 72 -12.02 -4.94 -2.01
CA LYS A 72 -10.60 -5.11 -1.66
C LYS A 72 -9.96 -3.74 -1.43
N LYS A 73 -9.00 -3.64 -0.51
CA LYS A 73 -8.22 -2.41 -0.29
C LYS A 73 -6.76 -2.70 -0.01
N LEU A 74 -5.87 -1.91 -0.61
CA LEU A 74 -4.47 -1.86 -0.19
C LEU A 74 -4.35 -0.99 1.07
N VAL A 75 -3.80 -1.57 2.13
CA VAL A 75 -3.57 -0.92 3.42
C VAL A 75 -2.09 -0.95 3.78
N THR A 76 -1.68 -0.07 4.68
CA THR A 76 -0.36 -0.07 5.30
C THR A 76 -0.55 -0.39 6.77
N LEU A 77 0.22 -1.34 7.29
CA LEU A 77 0.19 -1.75 8.69
C LEU A 77 1.55 -1.45 9.34
N THR A 78 1.58 -1.33 10.65
CA THR A 78 2.82 -1.27 11.43
C THR A 78 2.83 -2.41 12.43
N LEU A 79 3.96 -3.09 12.56
CA LEU A 79 4.09 -4.14 13.57
C LEU A 79 4.34 -3.52 14.95
N GLU A 80 3.76 -4.14 15.97
CA GLU A 80 4.06 -3.80 17.36
C GLU A 80 5.45 -4.29 17.75
N ASP A 81 5.80 -5.52 17.35
CA ASP A 81 7.12 -6.10 17.49
C ASP A 81 7.99 -5.76 16.26
N GLY A 82 8.91 -4.82 16.42
CA GLY A 82 9.40 -3.96 15.36
C GLY A 82 10.29 -4.60 14.30
N ALA A 83 10.77 -5.84 14.48
CA ALA A 83 11.83 -6.40 13.64
C ALA A 83 11.50 -7.75 12.97
N LEU A 84 10.23 -8.19 12.97
CA LEU A 84 9.87 -9.42 12.28
C LEU A 84 10.11 -9.24 10.76
N PRO A 85 10.98 -10.07 10.13
CA PRO A 85 11.21 -9.97 8.70
C PRO A 85 9.98 -10.48 7.94
N LEU A 86 9.41 -9.60 7.12
CA LEU A 86 8.32 -9.89 6.20
C LEU A 86 8.82 -9.64 4.77
N TRP A 87 8.39 -10.47 3.84
CA TRP A 87 8.88 -10.48 2.45
C TRP A 87 7.76 -10.35 1.44
N GLY A 88 6.53 -10.75 1.78
CA GLY A 88 5.36 -10.77 0.92
C GLY A 88 4.66 -12.13 0.92
N HIS A 89 3.37 -12.11 0.62
CA HIS A 89 2.45 -13.26 0.60
C HIS A 89 2.12 -13.88 1.96
N GLU A 90 2.62 -13.33 3.07
CA GLU A 90 2.19 -13.74 4.40
C GLU A 90 0.70 -13.44 4.60
N ALA A 91 -0.04 -14.40 5.17
CA ALA A 91 -1.46 -14.24 5.44
C ALA A 91 -1.71 -13.23 6.56
N ILE A 92 -2.70 -12.36 6.36
CA ILE A 92 -3.21 -11.49 7.40
C ILE A 92 -4.45 -12.16 7.97
N VAL A 93 -4.37 -12.50 9.26
CA VAL A 93 -5.44 -13.21 9.95
C VAL A 93 -6.04 -12.30 11.02
N ARG A 94 -7.37 -12.32 11.13
CA ARG A 94 -8.12 -11.72 12.24
C ARG A 94 -9.24 -12.67 12.65
N ASP A 95 -9.36 -12.92 13.95
CA ASP A 95 -10.41 -13.79 14.52
C ASP A 95 -10.49 -15.18 13.86
N GLY A 96 -9.33 -15.75 13.49
CA GLY A 96 -9.24 -17.05 12.82
C GLY A 96 -9.50 -17.04 11.31
N GLU A 97 -9.87 -15.89 10.74
CA GLU A 97 -10.18 -15.74 9.31
C GLU A 97 -9.06 -15.02 8.56
N VAL A 98 -8.77 -15.48 7.34
CA VAL A 98 -7.81 -14.82 6.45
C VAL A 98 -8.48 -13.60 5.82
N LEU A 99 -7.97 -12.41 6.14
CA LEU A 99 -8.41 -11.14 5.58
C LEU A 99 -7.65 -10.72 4.33
N GLY A 100 -6.61 -11.45 3.93
CA GLY A 100 -5.80 -11.15 2.76
C GLY A 100 -4.33 -11.45 3.03
N HIS A 101 -3.43 -10.74 2.34
CA HIS A 101 -2.00 -11.03 2.41
C HIS A 101 -1.13 -9.79 2.25
N VAL A 102 0.07 -9.87 2.80
CA VAL A 102 1.13 -8.88 2.62
C VAL A 102 1.57 -8.83 1.16
N ARG A 103 1.74 -7.63 0.62
CA ARG A 103 2.23 -7.39 -0.75
C ARG A 103 3.74 -7.19 -0.76
N ARG A 104 4.21 -6.25 0.05
CA ARG A 104 5.62 -6.05 0.37
C ARG A 104 5.76 -5.56 1.80
N ALA A 105 6.94 -5.66 2.36
CA ALA A 105 7.25 -5.08 3.64
C ALA A 105 8.65 -4.52 3.66
N GLU A 106 8.80 -3.41 4.35
CA GLU A 106 10.09 -2.77 4.56
C GLU A 106 10.21 -2.37 6.03
N TYR A 107 11.44 -2.20 6.49
CA TYR A 107 11.68 -1.59 7.79
C TYR A 107 11.61 -0.06 7.64
N ALA A 108 10.70 0.57 8.38
CA ALA A 108 10.59 2.01 8.45
C ALA A 108 11.57 2.54 9.52
N PHE A 109 12.76 2.96 9.08
CA PHE A 109 13.81 3.48 9.97
C PHE A 109 13.38 4.76 10.71
N SER A 110 12.50 5.59 10.14
CA SER A 110 11.99 6.78 10.84
C SER A 110 10.98 6.44 11.94
N LEU A 111 10.30 5.30 11.84
CA LEU A 111 9.29 4.83 12.81
C LEU A 111 9.84 3.76 13.77
N GLY A 112 11.00 3.18 13.45
CA GLY A 112 11.60 2.08 14.21
C GLY A 112 10.78 0.79 14.17
N ARG A 113 10.05 0.53 13.07
CA ARG A 113 9.09 -0.58 12.95
C ARG A 113 9.06 -1.17 11.54
N ALA A 114 8.83 -2.47 11.44
CA ALA A 114 8.43 -3.09 10.19
C ALA A 114 7.06 -2.57 9.73
N MET A 115 6.96 -2.26 8.43
CA MET A 115 5.79 -1.62 7.83
C MET A 115 5.39 -2.35 6.54
N PRO A 116 4.53 -3.38 6.62
CA PRO A 116 4.00 -4.05 5.43
C PRO A 116 2.90 -3.23 4.77
N THR A 117 2.90 -3.24 3.45
CA THR A 117 1.70 -2.98 2.65
C THR A 117 1.01 -4.30 2.38
N ALA A 118 -0.32 -4.27 2.39
CA ALA A 118 -1.09 -5.49 2.28
C ALA A 118 -2.42 -5.27 1.59
N THR A 119 -2.88 -6.31 0.94
CA THR A 119 -4.24 -6.37 0.44
C THR A 119 -5.12 -6.94 1.54
N CYS A 120 -6.19 -6.23 1.86
CA CYS A 120 -7.29 -6.74 2.66
C CYS A 120 -8.51 -6.92 1.79
N ASP A 121 -8.97 -8.16 1.71
CA ASP A 121 -10.20 -8.59 1.05
C ASP A 121 -11.37 -8.52 2.05
N ASP A 122 -12.59 -8.49 1.52
CA ASP A 122 -13.85 -8.42 2.26
C ASP A 122 -13.91 -7.33 3.35
N LEU A 123 -13.80 -6.08 2.89
CA LEU A 123 -13.88 -4.90 3.76
C LEU A 123 -15.19 -4.79 4.54
N LYS A 124 -16.27 -5.45 4.08
CA LYS A 124 -17.58 -5.43 4.75
C LYS A 124 -17.57 -6.33 5.98
N ALA A 125 -16.97 -7.52 5.90
CA ALA A 125 -16.76 -8.40 7.06
C ALA A 125 -15.77 -7.78 8.08
N ALA A 126 -14.76 -7.04 7.61
CA ALA A 126 -13.76 -6.41 8.48
C ALA A 126 -14.29 -5.18 9.26
N ALA A 127 -15.33 -4.51 8.76
CA ALA A 127 -15.89 -3.29 9.36
C ALA A 127 -16.95 -3.55 10.44
N SER A 128 -17.75 -4.62 10.32
CA SER A 128 -18.81 -4.97 11.28
C SER A 128 -18.27 -5.48 12.63
N ARG A 129 -17.01 -5.91 12.68
CA ARG A 129 -16.37 -6.51 13.87
C ARG A 129 -15.56 -5.52 14.72
N ARG A 130 -15.55 -4.23 14.37
CA ARG A 130 -14.91 -3.15 15.17
C ARG A 130 -15.80 -2.63 16.30
N SER A 131 -17.05 -3.04 16.35
CA SER A 131 -18.08 -2.54 17.28
C SER A 131 -18.47 -3.54 18.37
N SER A 132 -17.67 -4.58 18.60
CA SER A 132 -17.85 -5.59 19.64
C SER A 132 -16.63 -5.66 20.54
#